data_AF-A0AAN7ING9-F1
#
_entry.id   AF-A0AAN7ING9-F1
#
_cell.length_a   1.000
_cell.length_b   1.000
_cell.length_c   1.000
_cell.angle_alpha   90.00
_cell.angle_beta   90.00
_cell.angle_gamma   90.00
#
_symmetry.space_group_name_H-M   'P 1'
#
loop_
_entity.id
_entity.type
_entity.pdbx_description
1 polymer ?
#
loop_
_entity_poly.entity_id
_entity_poly.type
_entity_poly.pdbx_seq_one_letter_code
_entity_poly.pdbx_strand_id
1 'polypeptide(L)'
;MTELVYSIASNVIDKIGTHAFQEICSAGGISEDMKKLELTMSIIQAVLLDAEEKQEKNRGLTVWLGQLKDVFHEATEVLDEFECEALRRQVVKTSGNTSNQMFLGDCSLRKDVSCA
;
A
#
# COMPACT_ATOMS: atom_id res chain seq x y z
N MET A 1 13.88 18.91 -3.76
CA MET A 1 12.45 18.62 -4.05
C MET A 1 12.21 17.16 -3.68
N THR A 2 11.90 16.94 -2.41
CA THR A 2 11.77 15.61 -1.75
C THR A 2 10.53 15.53 -0.87
N GLU A 3 9.60 16.45 -1.11
CA GLU A 3 8.29 16.64 -0.47
C GLU A 3 7.32 15.44 -0.59
N LEU A 4 7.77 14.26 -1.02
CA LEU A 4 6.87 13.18 -1.42
C LEU A 4 7.08 11.87 -0.66
N VAL A 5 8.26 11.60 -0.07
CA VAL A 5 8.52 10.29 0.54
C VAL A 5 7.74 10.11 1.85
N TYR A 6 7.69 11.16 2.68
CA TYR A 6 6.87 11.18 3.90
C TYR A 6 5.38 11.01 3.60
N SER A 7 4.89 11.73 2.57
CA SER A 7 3.50 11.65 2.14
C SER A 7 3.11 10.25 1.67
N ILE A 8 3.98 9.58 0.89
CA ILE A 8 3.72 8.21 0.45
C ILE A 8 3.75 7.24 1.63
N ALA A 9 4.71 7.37 2.56
CA ALA A 9 4.75 6.55 3.77
C ALA A 9 3.46 6.71 4.61
N SER A 10 2.94 7.93 4.73
CA SER A 10 1.67 8.19 5.40
C SER A 10 0.50 7.50 4.71
N ASN A 11 0.43 7.58 3.38
CA ASN A 11 -0.62 6.93 2.59
C ASN A 11 -0.63 5.40 2.80
N VAL A 12 0.55 4.79 2.80
CA VAL A 12 0.72 3.36 3.08
C VAL A 12 0.16 2.99 4.45
N ILE A 13 0.47 3.77 5.49
CA ILE A 13 -0.05 3.55 6.85
C ILE A 13 -1.57 3.70 6.87
N ASP A 14 -2.11 4.76 6.27
CA ASP A 14 -3.55 5.02 6.22
C ASP A 14 -4.30 3.87 5.55
N LYS A 15 -3.77 3.36 4.44
CA LYS A 15 -4.33 2.21 3.71
C LYS A 15 -4.34 0.93 4.55
N ILE A 16 -3.23 0.62 5.20
CA ILE A 16 -3.11 -0.55 6.09
C ILE A 16 -4.09 -0.45 7.26
N GLY A 17 -4.33 0.76 7.76
CA GLY A 17 -5.29 1.05 8.83
C GLY A 17 -6.76 0.93 8.42
N THR A 18 -7.08 0.81 7.12
CA THR A 18 -8.49 0.72 6.69
C THR A 18 -9.14 -0.59 7.09
N HIS A 19 -10.43 -0.53 7.41
CA HIS A 19 -11.20 -1.70 7.82
C HIS A 19 -11.26 -2.79 6.74
N ALA A 20 -11.46 -2.39 5.48
CA ALA A 20 -11.52 -3.32 4.35
C ALA A 20 -10.24 -4.15 4.25
N PHE A 21 -9.10 -3.50 4.47
CA PHE A 21 -7.79 -4.12 4.38
C PHE A 21 -7.50 -5.04 5.57
N GLN A 22 -7.89 -4.65 6.79
CA GLN A 22 -7.82 -5.50 7.99
C GLN A 22 -8.69 -6.76 7.87
N GLU A 23 -9.88 -6.67 7.27
CA GLU A 23 -10.76 -7.82 7.03
C GLU A 23 -10.15 -8.83 6.06
N ILE A 24 -9.54 -8.37 4.96
CA ILE A 24 -8.85 -9.27 4.02
C ILE A 24 -7.65 -9.94 4.69
N CYS A 25 -6.83 -9.16 5.41
CA CYS A 25 -5.65 -9.70 6.07
C CYS A 25 -6.03 -10.80 7.07
N SER A 26 -7.13 -10.59 7.79
CA SER A 26 -7.68 -11.56 8.73
C SER A 26 -8.22 -12.81 8.03
N ALA A 27 -8.95 -12.64 6.92
CA ALA A 27 -9.42 -13.76 6.10
C ALA A 27 -8.26 -14.53 5.43
N GLY A 28 -7.15 -13.85 5.12
CA GLY A 28 -5.95 -14.41 4.51
C GLY A 28 -4.93 -14.97 5.50
N GLY A 29 -5.14 -14.80 6.81
CA GLY A 29 -4.20 -15.27 7.84
C GLY A 29 -2.89 -14.47 7.94
N ILE A 30 -2.84 -13.26 7.38
CA ILE A 30 -1.62 -12.42 7.30
C ILE A 30 -1.68 -11.18 8.22
N SER A 31 -2.63 -11.13 9.16
CA SER A 31 -2.81 -9.96 10.05
C SER A 31 -1.59 -9.63 10.90
N GLU A 32 -0.79 -10.62 11.28
CA GLU A 32 0.43 -10.38 12.06
C GLU A 32 1.51 -9.71 11.22
N ASP A 33 1.72 -10.20 10.00
CA ASP A 33 2.66 -9.60 9.05
C ASP A 33 2.24 -8.18 8.68
N MET A 34 0.94 -7.94 8.61
CA MET A 34 0.43 -6.60 8.34
C MET A 34 0.69 -5.60 9.47
N LYS A 35 0.52 -6.03 10.72
CA LYS A 35 0.90 -5.21 11.89
C LYS A 35 2.40 -4.93 11.93
N LYS A 36 3.23 -5.90 11.52
CA LYS A 36 4.69 -5.70 11.40
C LYS A 36 5.00 -4.67 10.31
N LEU A 37 4.30 -4.70 9.19
CA LEU A 37 4.45 -3.73 8.11
C LEU A 37 4.08 -2.32 8.59
N GLU A 38 2.93 -2.16 9.23
CA GLU A 38 2.49 -0.87 9.81
C GLU A 38 3.55 -0.28 10.76
N LEU A 39 4.04 -1.09 11.72
CA LEU A 39 5.07 -0.67 12.66
C LEU A 39 6.37 -0.26 11.95
N THR A 40 6.79 -1.04 10.96
CA THR A 40 8.01 -0.76 10.18
C THR A 40 7.86 0.55 9.42
N MET A 41 6.68 0.82 8.84
CA MET A 41 6.40 2.06 8.13
C MET A 41 6.36 3.27 9.06
N SER A 42 5.84 3.14 10.27
CA SER A 42 5.92 4.22 11.28
C SER A 42 7.37 4.54 11.65
N ILE A 43 8.24 3.54 11.77
CA ILE A 43 9.67 3.75 12.03
C ILE A 43 10.33 4.48 10.86
N ILE A 44 10.07 4.03 9.62
CA ILE A 44 10.62 4.67 8.42
C ILE A 44 10.12 6.12 8.32
N GLN A 45 8.84 6.37 8.60
CA GLN A 45 8.27 7.72 8.61
C GLN A 45 8.97 8.65 9.60
N ALA A 46 9.30 8.17 10.80
CA ALA A 46 10.06 8.95 11.78
C ALA A 46 11.48 9.25 11.29
N VAL A 47 12.16 8.27 10.68
CA VAL A 47 13.51 8.47 10.09
C VAL A 47 13.47 9.44 8.91
N LEU A 48 12.40 9.42 8.11
CA LEU A 48 12.21 10.32 6.99
C LEU A 48 12.06 11.78 7.43
N LEU A 49 11.32 12.05 8.50
CA LEU A 49 11.21 13.39 9.11
C LEU A 49 12.60 13.92 9.49
N ASP A 50 13.40 13.11 10.19
CA ASP A 50 14.76 13.47 10.60
C ASP A 50 15.72 13.65 9.41
N ALA A 51 15.47 12.93 8.31
CA ALA A 51 16.28 12.95 7.11
C ALA A 51 15.98 14.18 6.25
N GLU A 52 14.71 14.57 6.10
CA GLU A 52 14.30 15.72 5.29
C GLU A 52 14.93 17.02 5.80
N GLU A 53 15.00 17.23 7.12
CA GLU A 53 15.71 18.38 7.72
C GLU A 53 17.20 18.43 7.39
N LYS A 54 17.83 17.28 7.14
CA LYS A 54 19.30 17.16 6.95
C LYS A 54 19.69 17.02 5.48
N GLN A 55 18.72 16.87 4.59
CA GLN A 55 18.95 16.53 3.20
C GLN A 55 19.68 17.61 2.40
N GLU A 56 19.37 18.89 2.63
CA GLU A 56 19.93 19.99 1.81
C GLU A 56 21.45 20.01 1.78
N LYS A 57 22.09 19.45 2.82
CA LYS A 57 23.55 19.42 2.99
C LYS A 57 24.16 18.05 2.70
N ASN A 58 23.35 17.02 2.39
CA ASN A 58 23.80 15.65 2.21
C ASN A 58 23.31 15.03 0.90
N ARG A 59 24.18 15.02 -0.11
CA ARG A 59 23.92 14.41 -1.42
C ARG A 59 23.65 12.90 -1.33
N GLY A 60 24.29 12.19 -0.39
CA GLY A 60 24.04 10.77 -0.17
C GLY A 60 22.62 10.50 0.31
N LEU A 61 22.11 11.36 1.18
CA LEU A 61 20.73 11.30 1.67
C LEU A 61 19.73 11.55 0.55
N THR A 62 20.04 12.45 -0.39
CA THR A 62 19.20 12.69 -1.57
C THR A 62 19.06 11.44 -2.44
N VAL A 63 20.16 10.71 -2.68
CA VAL A 63 20.13 9.45 -3.46
C VAL A 63 19.33 8.38 -2.71
N TRP A 64 19.59 8.21 -1.42
CA TRP A 64 18.90 7.22 -0.59
C TRP A 64 17.38 7.48 -0.50
N LEU A 65 16.96 8.73 -0.32
CA LEU A 65 15.54 9.11 -0.32
C LEU A 65 14.88 8.85 -1.69
N GLY A 66 15.62 9.02 -2.79
CA GLY A 66 15.14 8.67 -4.13
C GLY A 66 14.83 7.17 -4.26
N GLN A 67 15.76 6.30 -3.83
CA GLN A 67 15.55 4.85 -3.88
C GLN A 67 14.41 4.39 -2.97
N LEU A 68 14.31 5.00 -1.79
CA LEU A 68 13.23 4.68 -0.85
C LEU A 68 11.86 5.08 -1.41
N LYS A 69 11.78 6.17 -2.17
CA LYS A 69 10.56 6.58 -2.87
C LYS A 69 10.08 5.51 -3.84
N ASP A 70 10.98 4.90 -4.62
CA ASP A 70 10.62 3.87 -5.59
C ASP A 70 10.03 2.64 -4.89
N VAL A 71 10.65 2.19 -3.79
CA VAL A 71 10.14 1.08 -2.96
C VAL A 71 8.74 1.39 -2.42
N PHE A 72 8.50 2.62 -1.99
CA PHE A 72 7.20 3.05 -1.49
C PHE A 72 6.11 3.07 -2.57
N HIS A 73 6.47 3.42 -3.80
CA HIS A 73 5.55 3.33 -4.94
C HIS A 73 5.17 1.88 -5.22
N GLU A 74 6.13 0.96 -5.26
CA GLU A 74 5.86 -0.47 -5.42
C GLU A 74 4.94 -1.01 -4.30
N ALA A 75 5.19 -0.62 -3.05
CA ALA A 75 4.34 -1.00 -1.93
C ALA A 75 2.90 -0.46 -2.07
N THR A 76 2.75 0.78 -2.52
CA THR A 76 1.43 1.40 -2.71
C THR A 76 0.64 0.69 -3.81
N GLU A 77 1.28 0.32 -4.93
CA GLU A 77 0.65 -0.44 -6.01
C GLU A 77 0.10 -1.79 -5.51
N VAL A 78 0.87 -2.51 -4.68
CA VAL A 78 0.40 -3.77 -4.08
C VAL A 78 -0.81 -3.51 -3.17
N LEU A 79 -0.75 -2.49 -2.31
CA LEU A 79 -1.87 -2.17 -1.43
C LEU A 79 -3.15 -1.77 -2.19
N ASP A 80 -3.02 -1.04 -3.30
CA ASP A 80 -4.14 -0.72 -4.21
C ASP A 80 -4.81 -1.98 -4.77
N GLU A 81 -4.02 -2.99 -5.17
CA GLU A 81 -4.56 -4.25 -5.70
C GLU A 81 -5.37 -5.01 -4.64
N PHE A 82 -4.86 -5.05 -3.41
CA PHE A 82 -5.57 -5.63 -2.26
C PHE A 82 -6.89 -4.91 -1.98
N GLU A 83 -6.90 -3.58 -2.01
CA GLU A 83 -8.12 -2.79 -1.83
C GLU A 83 -9.14 -3.05 -2.96
N CYS A 84 -8.69 -3.14 -4.21
CA CYS A 84 -9.56 -3.50 -5.34
C CYS A 84 -10.20 -4.90 -5.15
N GLU A 85 -9.41 -5.89 -4.71
CA GLU A 85 -9.91 -7.25 -4.41
C GLU A 85 -10.89 -7.25 -3.21
N ALA A 86 -10.67 -6.39 -2.21
CA ALA A 86 -11.60 -6.21 -1.08
C ALA A 86 -12.99 -5.81 -1.57
N LEU A 87 -13.02 -4.75 -2.37
CA LEU A 87 -14.23 -4.18 -2.94
C LEU A 87 -14.93 -5.21 -3.84
N ARG A 88 -14.16 -5.92 -4.68
CA ARG A 88 -14.70 -7.00 -5.52
C ARG A 88 -15.40 -8.08 -4.69
N ARG A 89 -14.77 -8.54 -3.61
CA ARG A 89 -15.37 -9.56 -2.70
C ARG A 89 -16.62 -9.03 -2.01
N GLN A 90 -16.63 -7.76 -1.61
CA GLN A 90 -17.81 -7.13 -0.99
C GLN A 90 -18.98 -7.04 -1.98
N VAL A 91 -18.73 -6.62 -3.23
CA VAL A 91 -19.75 -6.56 -4.28
C VAL A 91 -20.32 -7.94 -4.56
N VAL A 92 -19.50 -8.98 -4.69
CA VAL A 92 -19.97 -10.36 -4.92
C VAL A 92 -20.84 -10.86 -3.76
N LYS A 93 -20.47 -10.56 -2.51
CA LYS A 93 -21.28 -10.93 -1.32
C LYS A 93 -22.64 -10.22 -1.32
N THR A 94 -22.68 -8.95 -1.70
CA THR A 94 -23.91 -8.13 -1.68
C THR A 94 -24.82 -8.40 -2.89
N SER A 95 -24.27 -8.81 -4.03
CA SER A 95 -25.00 -9.02 -5.30
C SER A 95 -25.57 -10.43 -5.50
N GLY A 96 -25.71 -11.23 -4.44
CA GLY A 96 -26.32 -12.56 -4.45
C GLY A 96 -27.78 -12.65 -4.95
N ASN A 97 -28.38 -11.57 -5.44
CA ASN A 97 -29.61 -11.57 -6.23
C ASN A 97 -29.58 -10.40 -7.22
N THR A 98 -29.14 -10.65 -8.45
CA THR A 98 -29.79 -10.26 -9.73
C THR A 98 -28.71 -10.28 -10.80
N SER A 99 -28.92 -11.13 -11.81
CA SER A 99 -28.21 -11.11 -13.07
C SER A 99 -28.13 -9.68 -13.61
N ASN A 100 -26.94 -9.09 -13.57
CA ASN A 100 -26.43 -8.16 -14.57
C ASN A 100 -24.94 -7.97 -14.30
N GLN A 101 -24.12 -8.64 -15.13
CA GLN A 101 -22.74 -8.24 -15.36
C GLN A 101 -22.78 -6.80 -15.88
N MET A 102 -22.53 -5.83 -15.02
CA MET A 102 -22.18 -4.49 -15.45
C MET A 102 -20.73 -4.27 -15.08
N PHE A 103 -19.88 -4.56 -16.08
CA PHE A 103 -18.51 -4.11 -16.27
C PHE A 103 -17.88 -3.45 -15.03
N LEU A 104 -17.25 -4.27 -14.18
CA LEU A 104 -16.14 -3.75 -13.39
C LEU A 104 -15.07 -3.39 -14.42
N GLY A 105 -14.91 -2.09 -14.67
CA GLY A 105 -13.81 -1.55 -15.44
C GLY A 105 -12.51 -2.18 -14.94
N ASP A 106 -11.75 -2.69 -15.89
CA ASP A 106 -10.64 -3.60 -15.65
C ASP A 106 -9.63 -2.98 -14.65
N CYS A 107 -9.60 -3.46 -13.40
CA CYS A 107 -8.39 -3.40 -12.54
C CYS A 107 -7.35 -4.33 -13.20
N SER A 108 -6.78 -3.90 -14.33
CA SER A 108 -5.65 -4.56 -14.97
C SER A 108 -4.38 -3.86 -14.58
N LEU A 109 -3.76 -4.28 -13.48
CA LEU A 109 -2.31 -4.16 -13.32
C LEU A 109 -1.74 -5.53 -12.96
N ARG A 110 -1.32 -6.20 -14.03
CA ARG A 110 -0.31 -7.26 -14.12
C ARG A 110 -0.65 -8.64 -13.51
N LYS A 111 -1.20 -9.48 -14.39
CA LYS A 111 -1.26 -10.95 -14.25
C LYS A 111 0.14 -11.58 -14.29
N ASP A 112 1.01 -11.37 -13.32
CA ASP A 112 2.26 -12.15 -13.22
C ASP A 112 2.70 -12.33 -11.76
N VAL A 113 1.88 -13.00 -10.94
CA VAL A 113 2.41 -13.80 -9.82
C VAL A 113 1.92 -15.22 -10.02
N SER A 114 2.68 -15.96 -10.85
CA SER A 114 2.66 -17.40 -10.86
C SER A 114 3.07 -17.90 -9.47
N CYS A 115 2.11 -18.28 -8.64
CA CYS A 115 2.37 -19.15 -7.50
C CYS A 115 2.94 -20.47 -8.03
N ALA A 116 4.23 -20.70 -7.79
CA ALA A 116 4.83 -22.02 -7.76
C ALA A 116 4.85 -22.53 -6.31
#